data_AF-A0A5C2FNP0-F1
#
_entry.id   AF-A0A5C2FNP0-F1
#
_cell.length_a   1.000
_cell.length_b   1.000
_cell.length_c   1.000
_cell.angle_alpha   90.00
_cell.angle_beta   90.00
_cell.angle_gamma   90.00
#
_symmetry.space_group_name_H-M   'P 1'
#
loop_
_entity.id
_entity.type
_entity.pdbx_description
1 polymer ?
#
loop_
_entity_poly.entity_id
_entity_poly.type
_entity_poly.pdbx_seq_one_letter_code
_entity_poly.pdbx_strand_id
1 'polypeptide(L)'
;MAHGRTRRKLPKHFITAKAHHWPRVQRSSQLLMMAWILLPLGLYLVANDLPETSVRRAQLMASWTPTFFGAILLLFGAWGVGTAVLAMRRKGVDAIDAKIRASGLILRGGRKVAWEEIGSVTAISFQNDAKVQLLWDRAELHRRLEVQLKQPETGTLRIDLVRYPAVDYLGLYESLLDEFERQRIPVKHRKKWMQA
;
A
#
# COMPACT_ATOMS: atom_id res chain seq x y z
N MET A 1 -7.20 -41.82 -9.55
CA MET A 1 -7.58 -41.41 -8.18
C MET A 1 -7.59 -39.88 -8.13
N ALA A 2 -8.77 -39.27 -8.21
CA ALA A 2 -8.92 -37.82 -8.23
C ALA A 2 -8.92 -37.28 -6.80
N HIS A 3 -7.88 -36.55 -6.41
CA HIS A 3 -7.89 -35.77 -5.18
C HIS A 3 -8.86 -34.60 -5.34
N GLY A 4 -10.07 -34.78 -4.83
CA GLY A 4 -11.04 -33.71 -4.60
C GLY A 4 -10.48 -32.72 -3.59
N ARG A 5 -9.69 -31.74 -4.06
CA ARG A 5 -9.45 -30.51 -3.29
C ARG A 5 -10.81 -29.84 -3.16
N THR A 6 -11.39 -29.91 -1.98
CA THR A 6 -12.48 -29.03 -1.56
C THR A 6 -12.04 -27.60 -1.90
N ARG A 7 -12.61 -27.02 -2.96
CA ARG A 7 -12.45 -25.60 -3.29
C ARG A 7 -13.01 -24.84 -2.10
N ARG A 8 -12.15 -24.50 -1.15
CA ARG A 8 -12.44 -23.53 -0.09
C ARG A 8 -13.05 -22.34 -0.83
N LYS A 9 -14.32 -22.02 -0.59
CA LYS A 9 -14.98 -20.87 -1.23
C LYS A 9 -14.19 -19.64 -0.81
N LEU A 10 -13.26 -19.24 -1.66
CA LEU A 10 -12.40 -18.10 -1.45
C LEU A 10 -13.32 -16.88 -1.20
N PRO A 11 -13.09 -16.11 -0.12
CA PRO A 11 -13.95 -14.99 0.22
C PRO A 11 -14.01 -14.00 -0.94
N LYS A 12 -15.19 -13.78 -1.52
CA LYS A 12 -15.42 -12.93 -2.71
C LYS A 12 -15.31 -11.42 -2.45
N HIS A 13 -14.51 -11.01 -1.47
CA HIS A 13 -14.51 -9.65 -0.93
C HIS A 13 -13.10 -9.18 -0.64
N PHE A 14 -12.74 -8.02 -1.19
CA PHE A 14 -11.60 -7.22 -0.79
C PHE A 14 -12.08 -6.22 0.25
N ILE A 15 -11.88 -6.57 1.53
CA ILE A 15 -12.19 -5.70 2.66
C ILE A 15 -10.88 -5.31 3.30
N THR A 16 -10.62 -4.01 3.40
CA THR A 16 -9.50 -3.51 4.20
C THR A 16 -9.81 -3.73 5.68
N ALA A 17 -9.08 -4.63 6.33
CA ALA A 17 -9.13 -4.80 7.78
C ALA A 17 -8.11 -3.88 8.46
N LYS A 18 -8.40 -3.46 9.71
CA LYS A 18 -7.46 -2.66 10.51
C LYS A 18 -6.08 -3.31 10.64
N ALA A 19 -6.06 -4.64 10.75
CA ALA A 19 -4.84 -5.43 10.84
C ALA A 19 -3.89 -5.21 9.64
N HIS A 20 -4.41 -4.89 8.45
CA HIS A 20 -3.60 -4.65 7.25
C HIS A 20 -2.75 -3.38 7.34
N HIS A 21 -3.10 -2.45 8.23
CA HIS A 21 -2.35 -1.21 8.40
C HIS A 21 -1.40 -1.26 9.58
N TRP A 22 -1.48 -2.28 10.42
CA TRP A 22 -0.66 -2.41 11.63
C TRP A 22 0.84 -2.51 11.33
N PRO A 23 1.32 -3.28 10.34
CA PRO A 23 2.76 -3.31 10.01
C PRO A 23 3.30 -1.93 9.62
N ARG A 24 2.50 -1.12 8.91
CA ARG A 24 2.86 0.26 8.58
C ARG A 24 2.96 1.12 9.83
N VAL A 25 2.00 1.01 10.76
CA VAL A 25 2.07 1.71 12.05
C VAL A 25 3.34 1.30 12.80
N GLN A 26 3.62 0.01 12.90
CA GLN A 26 4.80 -0.50 13.59
C GLN A 26 6.10 0.05 13.00
N ARG A 27 6.28 -0.04 11.68
CA ARG A 27 7.47 0.50 11.00
C ARG A 27 7.58 2.01 11.17
N SER A 28 6.48 2.74 11.01
CA SER A 28 6.48 4.20 11.20
C SER A 28 6.76 4.62 12.65
N SER A 29 6.29 3.86 13.63
CA SER A 29 6.62 4.05 15.04
C SER A 29 8.09 3.77 15.35
N GLN A 30 8.71 2.79 14.68
CA GLN A 30 10.16 2.57 14.78
C GLN A 30 10.95 3.76 14.25
N LEU A 31 10.53 4.37 13.13
CA LEU A 31 11.14 5.60 12.61
C LEU A 31 11.00 6.76 13.60
N LEU A 32 9.82 6.92 14.21
CA LEU A 32 9.59 7.93 15.25
C LEU A 32 10.48 7.70 16.47
N MET A 33 10.66 6.46 16.91
CA MET A 33 11.54 6.11 18.02
C MET A 33 13.00 6.44 17.70
N MET A 34 13.48 6.12 16.50
CA MET A 34 14.83 6.49 16.06
C MET A 34 15.00 8.02 15.97
N ALA A 35 13.98 8.74 15.48
CA ALA A 35 13.97 10.19 15.46
C ALA A 35 14.05 10.78 16.87
N TRP A 36 13.31 10.20 17.82
CA TRP A 36 13.32 10.60 19.22
C TRP A 36 14.69 10.44 19.89
N ILE A 37 15.56 9.57 19.38
CA ILE A 37 16.94 9.40 19.86
C ILE A 37 17.88 10.35 19.11
N LEU A 38 17.82 10.37 17.78
CA LEU A 38 18.79 11.09 16.95
C LEU A 38 18.62 12.61 17.00
N LEU A 39 17.38 13.09 17.10
CA LEU A 39 17.07 14.51 17.02
C LEU A 39 17.53 15.26 18.30
N PRO A 40 17.25 14.77 19.53
CA PRO A 40 17.83 15.36 20.74
C PRO A 40 19.37 15.24 20.78
N LEU A 41 19.92 14.09 20.36
CA LEU A 41 21.38 13.91 20.30
C LEU A 41 22.03 14.92 19.34
N GLY A 42 21.47 15.10 18.15
CA GLY A 42 21.95 16.06 17.17
C GLY A 42 21.82 17.50 17.64
N LEU A 43 20.68 17.86 18.23
CA LEU A 43 20.51 19.19 18.83
C LEU A 43 21.50 19.45 19.95
N TYR A 44 21.77 18.45 20.80
CA TYR A 44 22.79 18.54 21.84
C TYR A 44 24.19 18.78 21.26
N LEU A 45 24.58 18.04 20.22
CA LEU A 45 25.88 18.20 19.56
C LEU A 45 26.04 19.54 18.84
N VAL A 46 24.95 20.06 18.24
CA VAL A 46 24.95 21.39 17.60
C VAL A 46 25.02 22.50 18.66
N ALA A 47 24.33 22.33 19.80
CA ALA A 47 24.27 23.35 20.84
C ALA A 47 25.54 23.45 21.70
N ASN A 48 26.27 22.34 21.89
CA ASN A 48 27.46 22.31 22.75
C ASN A 48 28.78 22.43 21.99
N ASP A 49 28.72 22.46 20.65
CA ASP A 49 29.85 22.31 19.73
C ASP A 49 30.70 21.05 19.99
N LEU A 50 31.34 20.55 18.94
CA LEU A 50 32.31 19.46 19.09
C LEU A 50 33.69 20.05 19.41
N PRO A 51 34.59 19.31 20.08
CA PRO A 51 35.97 19.76 20.26
C PRO A 51 36.60 20.15 18.93
N GLU A 52 37.44 21.20 18.93
CA GLU A 52 38.11 21.64 17.70
C GLU A 52 38.93 20.49 17.10
N THR A 53 38.66 20.18 15.83
CA THR A 53 39.42 19.18 15.06
C THR A 53 40.10 19.86 13.90
N SER A 54 41.18 19.26 13.38
CA SER A 54 41.91 19.76 12.22
C SER A 54 41.05 19.84 10.94
N VAL A 55 39.89 19.18 10.91
CA VAL A 55 38.98 19.13 9.76
C VAL A 55 37.60 19.69 10.15
N ARG A 56 37.46 21.03 10.02
CA ARG A 56 36.22 21.77 10.30
C ARG A 56 34.98 21.21 9.59
N ARG A 57 35.14 20.67 8.38
CA ARG A 57 34.04 20.03 7.62
C ARG A 57 33.56 18.73 8.26
N ALA A 58 34.45 17.92 8.81
CA ALA A 58 34.11 16.67 9.48
C ALA A 58 33.38 16.94 10.80
N GLN A 59 33.82 17.95 11.55
CA GLN A 59 33.16 18.44 12.76
C GLN A 59 31.72 18.91 12.47
N LEU A 60 31.54 19.73 11.42
CA LEU A 60 30.23 20.21 11.02
C LEU A 60 29.32 19.08 10.52
N MET A 61 29.87 18.12 9.78
CA MET A 61 29.11 16.93 9.38
C MET A 61 28.72 16.09 10.60
N ALA A 62 29.62 15.85 11.54
CA ALA A 62 29.35 15.01 12.71
C ALA A 62 28.26 15.61 13.63
N SER A 63 28.23 16.93 13.81
CA SER A 63 27.21 17.59 14.64
C SER A 63 25.83 17.64 13.96
N TRP A 64 25.78 17.92 12.65
CA TRP A 64 24.51 18.07 11.94
C TRP A 64 23.90 16.76 11.43
N THR A 65 24.70 15.72 11.22
CA THR A 65 24.24 14.43 10.66
C THR A 65 23.12 13.81 11.51
N PRO A 66 23.24 13.68 12.85
CA PRO A 66 22.17 13.14 13.67
C PRO A 66 20.90 13.99 13.62
N THR A 67 21.02 15.32 13.62
CA THR A 67 19.88 16.25 13.50
C THR A 67 19.15 16.06 12.18
N PHE A 68 19.90 15.99 11.07
CA PHE A 68 19.35 15.83 9.73
C PHE A 68 18.61 14.50 9.57
N PHE A 69 19.24 13.38 9.94
CA PHE A 69 18.58 12.08 9.87
C PHE A 69 17.41 11.97 10.85
N GLY A 70 17.54 12.52 12.06
CA GLY A 70 16.45 12.60 13.03
C GLY A 70 15.23 13.31 12.45
N ALA A 71 15.42 14.47 11.80
CA ALA A 71 14.34 15.25 11.19
C ALA A 71 13.65 14.48 10.05
N ILE A 72 14.43 13.82 9.18
CA ILE A 72 13.88 12.97 8.11
C ILE A 72 13.04 11.84 8.69
N LEU A 73 13.58 11.10 9.68
CA LEU A 73 12.89 9.98 10.31
C LEU A 73 11.60 10.43 11.00
N LEU A 74 11.59 11.61 11.63
CA LEU A 74 10.42 12.21 12.24
C LEU A 74 9.32 12.46 11.19
N LEU A 75 9.67 13.09 10.07
CA LEU A 75 8.73 13.39 8.99
C LEU A 75 8.11 12.13 8.40
N PHE A 76 8.93 11.14 8.01
CA PHE A 76 8.45 9.89 7.44
C PHE A 76 7.66 9.04 8.45
N GLY A 77 8.09 9.01 9.72
CA GLY A 77 7.40 8.35 10.80
C GLY A 77 6.01 8.95 11.05
N ALA A 78 5.92 10.28 11.19
CA ALA A 78 4.66 10.98 11.44
C ALA A 78 3.68 10.82 10.25
N TRP A 79 4.18 11.01 9.02
CA TRP A 79 3.39 10.80 7.80
C TRP A 79 2.85 9.38 7.70
N GLY A 80 3.71 8.39 7.98
CA GLY A 80 3.37 6.98 7.92
C GLY A 80 2.31 6.57 8.95
N VAL A 81 2.41 7.07 10.20
CA VAL A 81 1.39 6.86 11.23
C VAL A 81 0.07 7.55 10.84
N GLY A 82 0.10 8.82 10.44
CA GLY A 82 -1.11 9.58 10.13
C GLY A 82 -1.94 8.94 9.02
N THR A 83 -1.28 8.58 7.91
CA THR A 83 -1.93 7.90 6.79
C THR A 83 -2.42 6.49 7.14
N ALA A 84 -1.70 5.74 7.97
CA ALA A 84 -2.14 4.43 8.45
C ALA A 84 -3.37 4.53 9.38
N VAL A 85 -3.39 5.50 10.28
CA VAL A 85 -4.51 5.72 11.22
C VAL A 85 -5.78 6.13 10.47
N LEU A 86 -5.68 7.04 9.51
CA LEU A 86 -6.80 7.39 8.63
C LEU A 86 -7.34 6.16 7.90
N ALA A 87 -6.43 5.32 7.40
CA ALA A 87 -6.79 4.09 6.72
C ALA A 87 -7.48 3.07 7.65
N MET A 88 -7.05 2.94 8.91
CA MET A 88 -7.66 2.08 9.95
C MET A 88 -9.02 2.56 10.45
N ARG A 89 -9.34 3.86 10.31
CA ARG A 89 -10.63 4.42 10.72
C ARG A 89 -11.77 4.08 9.76
N ARG A 90 -11.47 3.54 8.57
CA ARG A 90 -12.47 3.10 7.60
C ARG A 90 -13.39 2.03 8.20
N LYS A 91 -14.70 2.19 8.02
CA LYS A 91 -15.75 1.27 8.48
C LYS A 91 -16.83 1.10 7.41
N GLY A 92 -17.61 0.03 7.53
CA GLY A 92 -18.78 -0.20 6.68
C GLY A 92 -18.43 -0.27 5.19
N VAL A 93 -19.15 0.52 4.39
CA VAL A 93 -19.03 0.51 2.93
C VAL A 93 -17.71 1.12 2.44
N ASP A 94 -17.07 1.98 3.23
CA ASP A 94 -15.78 2.60 2.90
C ASP A 94 -14.58 1.66 3.13
N ALA A 95 -14.79 0.58 3.88
CA ALA A 95 -13.81 -0.49 4.06
C ALA A 95 -13.87 -1.55 2.94
N ILE A 96 -14.89 -1.50 2.08
CA ILE A 96 -15.05 -2.41 0.94
C ILE A 96 -14.32 -1.80 -0.24
N ASP A 97 -13.25 -2.43 -0.69
CA ASP A 97 -12.51 -2.00 -1.88
C ASP A 97 -13.12 -2.64 -3.14
N ALA A 98 -13.51 -3.91 -3.05
CA ALA A 98 -14.36 -4.56 -4.04
C ALA A 98 -15.06 -5.81 -3.47
N LYS A 99 -16.29 -6.08 -3.91
CA LYS A 99 -17.06 -7.29 -3.61
C LYS A 99 -17.63 -7.85 -4.90
N ILE A 100 -17.33 -9.12 -5.16
CA ILE A 100 -17.77 -9.82 -6.36
C ILE A 100 -19.15 -10.44 -6.10
N ARG A 101 -20.11 -10.16 -6.97
CA ARG A 101 -21.44 -10.78 -7.00
C ARG A 101 -21.71 -11.38 -8.37
N ALA A 102 -22.70 -12.27 -8.44
CA ALA A 102 -23.17 -12.81 -9.71
C ALA A 102 -23.65 -11.70 -10.67
N SER A 103 -24.27 -10.64 -10.12
CA SER A 103 -24.77 -9.50 -10.89
C SER A 103 -23.69 -8.49 -11.31
N GLY A 104 -22.46 -8.58 -10.78
CA GLY A 104 -21.43 -7.57 -11.03
C GLY A 104 -20.51 -7.31 -9.84
N LEU A 105 -19.92 -6.12 -9.80
CA LEU A 105 -19.02 -5.66 -8.75
C LEU A 105 -19.69 -4.64 -7.85
N ILE A 106 -19.37 -4.69 -6.56
CA ILE A 106 -19.67 -3.61 -5.61
C ILE A 106 -18.34 -3.01 -5.15
N LEU A 107 -18.16 -1.73 -5.38
CA LEU A 107 -16.94 -0.99 -5.06
C LEU A 107 -17.11 -0.14 -3.81
N ARG A 108 -16.03 0.56 -3.43
CA ARG A 108 -16.03 1.53 -2.34
C ARG A 108 -17.16 2.54 -2.48
N GLY A 109 -17.76 2.93 -1.35
CA GLY A 109 -18.93 3.80 -1.32
C GLY A 109 -20.24 3.12 -1.77
N GLY A 110 -20.21 1.82 -2.06
CA GLY A 110 -21.41 1.01 -2.34
C GLY A 110 -21.84 1.06 -3.79
N ARG A 111 -21.02 1.67 -4.65
CA ARG A 111 -21.24 1.75 -6.10
C ARG A 111 -21.32 0.34 -6.67
N LYS A 112 -22.46 0.00 -7.25
CA LYS A 112 -22.69 -1.26 -7.95
C LYS A 112 -22.42 -1.04 -9.43
N VAL A 113 -21.80 -2.02 -10.06
CA VAL A 113 -21.43 -1.99 -11.48
C VAL A 113 -21.77 -3.35 -12.05
N ALA A 114 -22.70 -3.39 -13.00
CA ALA A 114 -23.06 -4.65 -13.66
C ALA A 114 -21.91 -5.15 -14.54
N TRP A 115 -21.81 -6.46 -14.75
CA TRP A 115 -20.79 -7.02 -15.67
C TRP A 115 -20.93 -6.45 -17.08
N GLU A 116 -22.16 -6.20 -17.52
CA GLU A 116 -22.48 -5.67 -18.84
C GLU A 116 -21.98 -4.23 -19.06
N GLU A 117 -21.82 -3.45 -17.99
CA GLU A 117 -21.30 -2.08 -18.04
C GLU A 117 -19.78 -2.04 -18.23
N ILE A 118 -19.08 -3.15 -17.99
CA ILE A 118 -17.62 -3.21 -18.02
C ILE A 118 -17.16 -3.50 -19.44
N GLY A 119 -16.32 -2.62 -19.99
CA GLY A 119 -15.76 -2.74 -21.32
C GLY A 119 -14.40 -3.45 -21.33
N SER A 120 -13.51 -3.06 -20.42
CA SER A 120 -12.19 -3.69 -20.29
C SER A 120 -11.61 -3.51 -18.90
N VAL A 121 -10.59 -4.31 -18.56
CA VAL A 121 -9.88 -4.20 -17.29
C VAL A 121 -8.38 -4.13 -17.56
N THR A 122 -7.70 -3.21 -16.89
CA THR A 122 -6.23 -3.18 -16.85
C THR A 122 -5.73 -3.60 -15.48
N ALA A 123 -5.06 -4.76 -15.45
CA ALA A 123 -4.41 -5.34 -14.30
C ALA A 123 -2.98 -4.80 -14.17
N ILE A 124 -2.75 -3.92 -13.20
CA ILE A 124 -1.46 -3.28 -12.95
C ILE A 124 -0.75 -4.01 -11.79
N SER A 125 0.47 -4.46 -12.06
CA SER A 125 1.44 -4.87 -11.05
C SER A 125 2.34 -3.70 -10.70
N PHE A 126 2.43 -3.36 -9.41
CA PHE A 126 3.46 -2.44 -8.96
C PHE A 126 4.74 -3.21 -8.65
N GLN A 127 5.87 -2.61 -9.05
CA GLN A 127 7.21 -3.06 -8.70
C GLN A 127 7.91 -1.95 -7.92
N ASN A 128 8.77 -2.35 -6.98
CA ASN A 128 9.62 -1.45 -6.22
C ASN A 128 11.09 -1.82 -6.40
N ASP A 129 11.78 -1.05 -7.23
CA ASP A 129 13.24 -1.11 -7.41
C ASP A 129 13.97 -0.04 -6.59
N ALA A 130 13.29 0.62 -5.65
CA ALA A 130 13.96 1.56 -4.76
C ALA A 130 15.03 0.83 -3.94
N LYS A 131 16.24 1.41 -3.90
CA LYS A 131 17.36 0.93 -3.07
C LYS A 131 16.99 0.84 -1.58
N VAL A 132 16.00 1.63 -1.15
CA VAL A 132 15.50 1.65 0.22
C VAL A 132 14.12 0.99 0.25
N GLN A 133 14.08 -0.29 0.63
CA GLN A 133 12.86 -1.11 0.69
C GLN A 133 12.10 -0.99 2.02
N LEU A 134 12.46 -0.06 2.91
CA LEU A 134 11.96 0.01 4.29
C LEU A 134 10.43 -0.02 4.43
N LEU A 135 9.71 0.57 3.47
CA LEU A 135 8.24 0.66 3.48
C LEU A 135 7.56 -0.36 2.58
N TRP A 136 8.32 -1.22 1.90
CA TRP A 136 7.80 -2.22 0.98
C TRP A 136 7.91 -3.61 1.59
N ASP A 137 6.77 -4.28 1.71
CA ASP A 137 6.76 -5.68 2.10
C ASP A 137 6.55 -6.57 0.87
N ARG A 138 7.37 -7.62 0.72
CA ARG A 138 7.18 -8.63 -0.33
C ARG A 138 6.04 -9.59 0.00
N ALA A 139 5.67 -9.70 1.28
CA ALA A 139 4.49 -10.44 1.71
C ALA A 139 3.19 -9.67 1.43
N GLU A 140 3.27 -8.44 0.93
CA GLU A 140 2.12 -7.63 0.54
C GLU A 140 1.83 -7.74 -0.97
N LEU A 141 0.55 -7.70 -1.30
CA LEU A 141 0.01 -7.53 -2.64
C LEU A 141 0.11 -6.06 -3.01
N HIS A 142 0.73 -5.78 -4.15
CA HIS A 142 0.83 -4.44 -4.73
C HIS A 142 0.25 -4.47 -6.14
N ARG A 143 -1.08 -4.56 -6.21
CA ARG A 143 -1.84 -4.64 -7.47
C ARG A 143 -2.87 -3.54 -7.55
N ARG A 144 -3.21 -3.13 -8.77
CA ARG A 144 -4.36 -2.25 -9.06
C ARG A 144 -5.14 -2.82 -10.23
N LEU A 145 -6.46 -2.74 -10.15
CA LEU A 145 -7.34 -2.97 -11.29
C LEU A 145 -7.97 -1.65 -11.71
N GLU A 146 -7.74 -1.27 -12.96
CA GLU A 146 -8.42 -0.15 -13.60
C GLU A 146 -9.51 -0.72 -14.50
N VAL A 147 -10.76 -0.63 -14.05
CA VAL A 147 -11.94 -1.14 -14.74
C VAL A 147 -12.51 0.01 -15.59
N GLN A 148 -12.43 -0.14 -16.91
CA GLN A 148 -12.99 0.81 -17.86
C GLN A 148 -14.43 0.40 -18.21
N LEU A 149 -15.35 1.33 -17.99
CA LEU A 149 -16.75 1.15 -18.34
C LEU A 149 -16.96 1.38 -19.84
N LYS A 150 -17.97 0.73 -20.43
CA LYS A 150 -18.34 0.91 -21.84
C LYS A 150 -18.81 2.33 -22.13
N GLN A 151 -19.42 2.98 -21.14
CA GLN A 151 -19.77 4.39 -21.19
C GLN A 151 -18.63 5.19 -20.56
N PRO A 152 -17.82 5.93 -21.35
CA PRO A 152 -16.65 6.62 -20.83
C PRO A 152 -16.99 7.78 -19.89
N GLU A 153 -18.20 8.34 -20.00
CA GLU A 153 -18.67 9.44 -19.15
C GLU A 153 -18.81 9.05 -17.67
N THR A 154 -19.00 7.75 -17.37
CA THR A 154 -19.04 7.24 -16.00
C THR A 154 -17.66 6.98 -15.38
N GLY A 155 -16.59 7.21 -16.15
CA GLY A 155 -15.20 7.22 -15.72
C GLY A 155 -14.53 5.84 -15.61
N THR A 156 -13.25 5.85 -15.23
CA THR A 156 -12.48 4.63 -14.92
C THR A 156 -12.56 4.33 -13.43
N LEU A 157 -12.96 3.12 -13.09
CA LEU A 157 -13.05 2.63 -11.73
C LEU A 157 -11.72 2.03 -11.29
N ARG A 158 -11.26 2.40 -10.09
CA ARG A 158 -9.97 1.94 -9.55
C ARG A 158 -10.19 1.06 -8.33
N ILE A 159 -9.63 -0.14 -8.36
CA ILE A 159 -9.55 -1.05 -7.22
C ILE A 159 -8.09 -1.15 -6.83
N ASP A 160 -7.72 -0.48 -5.74
CA ASP A 160 -6.35 -0.47 -5.22
C ASP A 160 -6.17 -1.59 -4.19
N LEU A 161 -5.44 -2.63 -4.58
CA LEU A 161 -5.06 -3.77 -3.73
C LEU A 161 -3.59 -3.63 -3.36
N VAL A 162 -3.28 -2.51 -2.71
CA VAL A 162 -1.92 -2.15 -2.30
C VAL A 162 -1.78 -2.39 -0.81
N ARG A 163 -0.72 -3.08 -0.39
CA ARG A 163 -0.42 -3.44 1.01
C ARG A 163 -1.40 -4.43 1.63
N TYR A 164 -2.11 -5.21 0.82
CA TYR A 164 -2.92 -6.33 1.32
C TYR A 164 -2.00 -7.53 1.59
N PRO A 165 -2.24 -8.37 2.60
CA PRO A 165 -1.43 -9.58 2.78
C PRO A 165 -1.59 -10.51 1.56
N ALA A 166 -0.51 -10.75 0.83
CA ALA A 166 -0.55 -11.53 -0.41
C ALA A 166 -1.02 -12.96 -0.15
N VAL A 167 -0.67 -13.55 0.99
CA VAL A 167 -1.08 -14.89 1.41
C VAL A 167 -2.61 -15.05 1.39
N ASP A 168 -3.34 -14.03 1.80
CA ASP A 168 -4.80 -14.09 1.91
C ASP A 168 -5.50 -13.59 0.64
N TYR A 169 -4.90 -12.63 -0.07
CA TYR A 169 -5.57 -11.88 -1.14
C TYR A 169 -5.11 -12.20 -2.56
N LEU A 170 -3.96 -12.87 -2.74
CA LEU A 170 -3.47 -13.22 -4.07
C LEU A 170 -4.45 -14.17 -4.80
N GLY A 171 -4.91 -15.23 -4.11
CA GLY A 171 -5.90 -16.15 -4.69
C GLY A 171 -7.25 -15.47 -4.98
N LEU A 172 -7.61 -14.43 -4.23
CA LEU A 172 -8.81 -13.63 -4.50
C LEU A 172 -8.65 -12.76 -5.75
N TYR A 173 -7.46 -12.16 -5.89
CA TYR A 173 -7.11 -11.38 -7.06
C TYR A 173 -7.12 -12.22 -8.33
N GLU A 174 -6.48 -13.40 -8.30
CA GLU A 174 -6.50 -14.35 -9.42
C GLU A 174 -7.93 -14.80 -9.73
N SER A 175 -8.72 -15.15 -8.72
CA SER A 175 -10.14 -15.52 -8.90
C SER A 175 -10.98 -14.39 -9.52
N LEU A 176 -10.65 -13.12 -9.25
CA LEU A 176 -11.33 -11.98 -9.85
C LEU A 176 -10.95 -11.83 -11.33
N LEU A 177 -9.68 -12.03 -11.68
CA LEU A 177 -9.24 -12.04 -13.08
C LEU A 177 -9.92 -13.16 -13.87
N ASP A 178 -9.98 -14.37 -13.31
CA ASP A 178 -10.71 -15.51 -13.89
C ASP A 178 -12.18 -15.17 -14.13
N GLU A 179 -12.82 -14.42 -13.22
CA GLU A 179 -14.22 -14.04 -13.36
C GLU A 179 -14.41 -13.02 -14.50
N PHE A 180 -13.50 -12.05 -14.67
CA PHE A 180 -13.52 -11.15 -15.83
C PHE A 180 -13.39 -11.93 -17.15
N GLU A 181 -12.49 -12.91 -17.21
CA GLU A 181 -12.32 -13.76 -18.37
C GLU A 181 -13.57 -14.60 -18.67
N ARG A 182 -14.21 -15.16 -17.64
CA ARG A 182 -15.49 -15.89 -17.78
C ARG A 182 -16.60 -15.01 -18.36
N GLN A 183 -16.64 -13.75 -17.97
CA GLN A 183 -17.58 -12.76 -18.51
C GLN A 183 -17.14 -12.21 -19.89
N ARG A 184 -16.07 -12.75 -20.49
CA ARG A 184 -15.49 -12.31 -21.77
C ARG A 184 -15.07 -10.84 -21.78
N ILE A 185 -14.68 -10.33 -20.62
CA ILE A 185 -14.16 -8.96 -20.47
C ILE A 185 -12.64 -9.01 -20.72
N PRO A 186 -12.10 -8.23 -21.66
CA PRO A 186 -10.67 -8.24 -21.96
C PRO A 186 -9.85 -7.69 -20.78
N VAL A 187 -8.87 -8.49 -20.33
CA VAL A 187 -7.92 -8.13 -19.27
C VAL A 187 -6.55 -7.82 -19.88
N LYS A 188 -6.07 -6.60 -19.69
CA LYS A 188 -4.72 -6.17 -20.10
C LYS A 188 -3.79 -6.16 -18.90
N HIS A 189 -2.64 -6.81 -18.98
CA HIS A 189 -1.63 -6.76 -17.92
C HIS A 189 -0.61 -5.65 -18.16
N ARG A 190 -0.31 -4.87 -17.12
CA ARG A 190 0.73 -3.84 -17.13
C ARG A 190 1.59 -3.91 -15.88
N LYS A 191 2.86 -3.55 -16.01
CA LYS A 191 3.78 -3.31 -14.89
C LYS A 191 4.01 -1.81 -14.75
N LYS A 192 3.96 -1.29 -13.53
CA LYS A 192 4.26 0.11 -13.21
C LYS A 192 5.19 0.19 -12.00
N TRP A 193 5.97 1.25 -11.94
CA TRP A 193 6.75 1.60 -10.76
C TRP A 193 5.83 2.20 -9.70
N MET A 194 5.97 1.75 -8.45
CA MET A 194 5.35 2.45 -7.33
C MET A 194 6.16 3.73 -7.06
N GLN A 195 5.66 4.87 -7.53
CA GLN A 195 6.22 6.16 -7.13
C GLN A 195 5.92 6.35 -5.63
N ALA A 196 6.98 6.54 -4.85
CA ALA A 196 6.95 6.67 -3.39
C ALA A 196 6.26 7.97 -2.94
#